data_AF-A0A8T5A352-F1
#
_entry.id   AF-A0A8T5A352-F1
#
_cell.length_a   1.000
_cell.length_b   1.000
_cell.length_c   1.000
_cell.angle_alpha   90.00
_cell.angle_beta   90.00
_cell.angle_gamma   90.00
#
_symmetry.space_group_name_H-M   'P 1'
#
loop_
_entity.id
_entity.type
_entity.pdbx_description
1 polymer ?
#
loop_
_entity_poly.entity_id
_entity_poly.type
_entity_poly.pdbx_seq_one_letter_code
_entity_poly.pdbx_strand_id
1 'polypeptide(L)'
;MNEVEAEAKPTRRKLVTKIVEATVITAIYGLVWLIIWFLLSHFLGPVFQPFSTLYWILACALLFFTFAIKISEGTVYKYILIILRSFFIIVYIIYSTNFGIFTINFEGFTLTVEFIPLLAMMVAINLLSIANGIIQATEFAAQTPED
;
A
#
# COMPACT_ATOMS: atom_id res chain seq x y z
N MET A 1 -35.43 6.82 36.91
CA MET A 1 -35.27 6.51 35.48
C MET A 1 -34.16 7.41 34.93
N ASN A 2 -32.89 7.11 35.25
CA ASN A 2 -31.71 7.88 34.84
C ASN A 2 -30.40 7.08 35.10
N GLU A 3 -30.33 5.81 34.67
CA GLU A 3 -29.13 4.98 34.89
C GLU A 3 -28.66 4.19 33.66
N VAL A 4 -29.13 4.51 32.44
CA VAL A 4 -28.80 3.71 31.23
C VAL A 4 -27.77 4.37 30.30
N GLU A 5 -27.36 5.63 30.51
CA GLU A 5 -26.50 6.35 29.53
C GLU A 5 -24.98 6.32 29.78
N ALA A 6 -24.49 5.66 30.83
CA ALA A 6 -23.07 5.74 31.20
C ALA A 6 -22.16 4.67 30.57
N GLU A 7 -22.68 3.52 30.12
CA GLU A 7 -21.81 2.36 29.87
C GLU A 7 -21.45 2.11 28.38
N ALA A 8 -22.13 2.73 27.42
CA ALA A 8 -21.87 2.52 25.98
C ALA A 8 -20.76 3.42 25.38
N LYS A 9 -20.19 4.36 26.16
CA LYS A 9 -19.32 5.44 25.65
C LYS A 9 -17.81 5.17 25.51
N PRO A 10 -17.13 4.29 26.28
CA PRO A 10 -15.67 4.22 26.23
C PRO A 10 -15.13 3.56 24.94
N THR A 11 -15.84 2.58 24.38
CA THR A 11 -15.39 1.81 23.21
C THR A 11 -15.55 2.60 21.90
N ARG A 12 -16.67 3.31 21.72
CA ARG A 12 -16.90 4.11 20.51
C ARG A 12 -15.93 5.28 20.41
N ARG A 13 -15.60 5.95 21.52
CA ARG A 13 -14.65 7.07 21.51
C ARG A 13 -13.25 6.63 21.09
N LYS A 14 -12.79 5.45 21.56
CA LYS A 14 -11.49 4.87 21.15
C LYS A 14 -11.46 4.51 19.66
N LEU A 15 -12.54 3.93 19.13
CA LEU A 15 -12.64 3.61 17.69
C LEU A 15 -12.65 4.87 16.84
N VAL A 16 -13.42 5.90 17.23
CA VAL A 16 -13.47 7.18 16.52
C VAL A 16 -12.09 7.86 16.51
N THR A 17 -11.38 7.91 17.65
CA THR A 17 -10.02 8.47 17.70
C THR A 17 -9.06 7.72 16.77
N LYS A 18 -9.14 6.38 16.74
CA LYS A 18 -8.30 5.56 15.86
C LYS A 18 -8.60 5.79 14.38
N ILE A 19 -9.87 5.95 14.01
CA ILE A 19 -10.27 6.27 12.63
C ILE A 19 -9.77 7.66 12.24
N VAL A 20 -9.90 8.65 13.13
CA VAL A 20 -9.41 10.02 12.89
C VAL A 20 -7.89 10.01 12.68
N GLU A 21 -7.13 9.34 13.55
CA GLU A 21 -5.68 9.20 13.42
C GLU A 21 -5.30 8.51 12.09
N ALA A 22 -5.97 7.42 11.76
CA ALA A 22 -5.76 6.71 10.50
C ALA A 22 -6.07 7.57 9.27
N THR A 23 -7.12 8.38 9.35
CA THR A 23 -7.52 9.30 8.28
C THR A 23 -6.48 10.40 8.09
N VAL A 24 -5.98 11.00 9.17
CA VAL A 24 -4.96 12.06 9.11
C VAL A 24 -3.67 11.53 8.49
N ILE A 25 -3.19 10.36 8.93
CA ILE A 25 -1.99 9.74 8.37
C ILE A 25 -2.19 9.43 6.89
N THR A 26 -3.33 8.82 6.54
CA THR A 26 -3.64 8.49 5.13
C THR A 26 -3.75 9.75 4.29
N ALA A 27 -4.32 10.84 4.81
CA ALA A 27 -4.40 12.12 4.11
C ALA A 27 -3.03 12.73 3.85
N ILE A 28 -2.08 12.63 4.80
CA ILE A 28 -0.69 13.05 4.61
C ILE A 28 -0.05 12.26 3.47
N TYR A 29 -0.16 10.93 3.48
CA TYR A 29 0.32 10.11 2.37
C TYR A 29 -0.36 10.46 1.05
N GLY A 30 -1.66 10.75 1.07
CA GLY A 30 -2.42 11.17 -0.11
C GLY A 30 -1.90 12.49 -0.69
N LEU A 31 -1.53 13.44 0.17
CA LEU A 31 -0.92 14.69 -0.25
C LEU A 31 0.45 14.47 -0.89
N VAL A 32 1.27 13.55 -0.36
CA VAL A 32 2.54 13.17 -0.98
C VAL A 32 2.33 12.58 -2.37
N TRP A 33 1.37 11.66 -2.54
CA TRP A 33 0.99 11.15 -3.86
C TRP A 33 0.53 12.28 -4.78
N LEU A 34 -0.30 13.22 -4.31
CA LEU A 34 -0.74 14.35 -5.14
C LEU A 34 0.44 15.22 -5.61
N ILE A 35 1.41 15.50 -4.74
CA ILE A 35 2.63 16.25 -5.09
C ILE A 35 3.44 15.49 -6.15
N ILE A 36 3.63 14.18 -5.99
CA ILE A 36 4.35 13.35 -6.96
C ILE A 36 3.63 13.37 -8.31
N TRP A 37 2.30 13.25 -8.33
CA TRP A 37 1.50 13.36 -9.54
C TRP A 37 1.73 14.70 -10.24
N PHE A 38 1.70 15.80 -9.48
CA PHE A 38 1.90 17.14 -10.03
C PHE A 38 3.31 17.29 -10.64
N LEU A 39 4.34 16.79 -9.95
CA LEU A 39 5.71 16.77 -10.46
C LEU A 39 5.82 15.94 -11.75
N LEU A 40 5.34 14.69 -11.74
CA LEU A 40 5.39 13.82 -12.92
C LEU A 40 4.63 14.43 -14.10
N SER A 41 3.42 14.95 -13.86
CA SER A 41 2.63 15.61 -14.90
C SER A 41 3.30 16.86 -15.44
N HIS A 42 4.00 17.64 -14.61
CA HIS A 42 4.66 18.86 -15.04
C HIS A 42 5.96 18.57 -15.82
N PHE A 43 6.78 17.63 -15.36
CA PHE A 43 8.09 17.34 -15.94
C PHE A 43 8.04 16.36 -17.13
N LEU A 44 7.15 15.36 -17.08
CA LEU A 44 7.06 14.31 -18.11
C LEU A 44 5.89 14.51 -19.08
N GLY A 45 4.90 15.32 -18.70
CA GLY A 45 3.78 15.75 -19.55
C GLY A 45 3.20 14.63 -20.43
N PRO A 46 3.39 14.67 -21.77
CA PRO A 46 2.82 13.68 -22.69
C PRO A 46 3.31 12.25 -22.43
N VAL A 47 4.54 12.07 -21.95
CA VAL A 47 5.13 10.75 -21.69
C VAL A 47 4.47 10.08 -20.48
N PHE A 48 3.98 10.86 -19.51
CA PHE A 48 3.34 10.34 -18.31
C PHE A 48 1.86 10.01 -18.51
N GLN A 49 1.19 10.62 -19.49
CA GLN A 49 -0.25 10.46 -19.69
C GLN A 49 -0.69 9.00 -19.87
N PRO A 50 0.02 8.12 -20.61
CA PRO A 50 -0.35 6.70 -20.71
C PRO A 50 -0.23 5.95 -19.37
N PHE A 51 0.67 6.40 -18.49
CA PHE A 51 0.92 5.77 -17.19
C PHE A 51 0.04 6.34 -16.07
N SER A 52 -0.77 7.37 -16.36
CA SER A 52 -1.58 8.04 -15.34
C SER A 52 -2.53 7.10 -14.61
N THR A 53 -3.15 6.20 -15.35
CA THR A 53 -4.15 5.28 -14.81
C THR A 53 -3.49 4.28 -13.86
N LEU A 54 -2.34 3.73 -14.26
CA LEU A 54 -1.55 2.81 -13.43
C LEU A 54 -1.11 3.52 -12.13
N TYR A 55 -0.65 4.77 -12.26
CA TYR A 55 -0.29 5.60 -11.12
C TYR A 55 -1.46 5.78 -10.13
N TRP A 56 -2.65 6.15 -10.61
CA TRP A 56 -3.82 6.33 -9.74
C TRP A 56 -4.25 5.03 -9.07
N ILE A 57 -4.20 3.90 -9.78
CA ILE A 57 -4.49 2.59 -9.22
C ILE A 57 -3.52 2.27 -8.07
N LEU A 58 -2.22 2.49 -8.28
CA LEU A 58 -1.21 2.28 -7.26
C LEU A 58 -1.44 3.19 -6.05
N ALA A 59 -1.64 4.49 -6.28
CA ALA A 59 -1.86 5.48 -5.23
C ALA A 59 -3.09 5.10 -4.38
N CYS A 60 -4.24 4.87 -5.03
CA CYS A 60 -5.48 4.50 -4.35
C CYS A 60 -5.34 3.19 -3.57
N ALA A 61 -4.72 2.16 -4.15
CA ALA A 61 -4.50 0.89 -3.47
C ALA A 61 -3.60 1.06 -2.24
N LEU A 62 -2.50 1.80 -2.37
CA LEU A 62 -1.58 2.03 -1.24
C LEU A 62 -2.21 2.90 -0.14
N LEU A 63 -3.03 3.89 -0.49
CA LEU A 63 -3.80 4.66 0.49
C LEU A 63 -4.83 3.79 1.20
N PHE A 64 -5.56 2.95 0.46
CA PHE A 64 -6.49 1.98 1.03
C PHE A 64 -5.78 1.05 2.02
N PHE A 65 -4.66 0.44 1.63
CA PHE A 65 -3.90 -0.44 2.52
C PHE A 65 -3.34 0.31 3.73
N THR A 66 -2.85 1.54 3.54
CA THR A 66 -2.33 2.37 4.65
C THR A 66 -3.43 2.61 5.68
N PHE A 67 -4.61 3.03 5.23
CA PHE A 67 -5.76 3.23 6.09
C PHE A 67 -6.21 1.93 6.78
N ALA A 68 -6.36 0.85 6.00
CA ALA A 68 -6.83 -0.45 6.48
C ALA A 68 -5.86 -1.07 7.51
N ILE A 69 -4.55 -0.96 7.29
CA ILE A 69 -3.52 -1.43 8.23
C ILE A 69 -3.60 -0.62 9.52
N LYS A 70 -3.72 0.71 9.42
CA LYS A 70 -3.74 1.60 10.58
C LYS A 70 -4.98 1.39 11.45
N ILE A 71 -6.16 1.26 10.84
CA ILE A 71 -7.39 0.94 11.59
C ILE A 71 -7.35 -0.48 12.20
N SER A 72 -6.60 -1.39 11.59
CA SER A 72 -6.43 -2.77 12.09
C SER A 72 -5.31 -2.93 13.11
N GLU A 73 -4.62 -1.86 13.52
CA GLU A 73 -3.53 -1.95 14.51
C GLU A 73 -3.97 -2.64 15.80
N GLY A 74 -3.15 -3.57 16.29
CA GLY A 74 -3.49 -4.38 17.47
C GLY A 74 -4.44 -5.54 17.19
N THR A 75 -4.71 -5.88 15.92
CA THR A 75 -5.47 -7.07 15.53
C THR A 75 -4.66 -7.93 14.55
N VAL A 76 -5.00 -9.22 14.44
CA VAL A 76 -4.40 -10.14 13.46
C VAL A 76 -4.56 -9.63 12.02
N TYR A 77 -5.65 -8.91 11.72
CA TYR A 77 -5.92 -8.35 10.39
C TYR A 77 -4.84 -7.38 9.91
N LYS A 78 -4.12 -6.69 10.82
CA LYS A 78 -2.98 -5.84 10.47
C LYS A 78 -1.96 -6.62 9.64
N TYR A 79 -1.58 -7.81 10.10
CA TYR A 79 -0.53 -8.61 9.47
C TYR A 79 -0.98 -9.18 8.13
N ILE A 80 -2.24 -9.65 8.06
CA ILE A 80 -2.86 -10.11 6.80
C ILE A 80 -2.86 -8.98 5.77
N LEU A 81 -3.23 -7.76 6.16
CA LEU A 81 -3.24 -6.60 5.26
C LEU A 81 -1.84 -6.18 4.80
N ILE A 82 -0.82 -6.31 5.66
CA ILE A 82 0.58 -6.07 5.26
C ILE A 82 1.03 -7.08 4.20
N ILE A 83 0.70 -8.37 4.38
CA ILE A 83 0.99 -9.44 3.42
C ILE A 83 0.26 -9.16 2.11
N LEU A 84 -1.04 -8.86 2.17
CA LEU A 84 -1.87 -8.60 0.99
C LEU A 84 -1.40 -7.36 0.22
N ARG A 85 -1.01 -6.28 0.93
CA ARG A 85 -0.39 -5.10 0.30
C ARG A 85 0.88 -5.47 -0.44
N SER A 86 1.76 -6.25 0.18
CA SER A 86 3.03 -6.66 -0.42
C SER A 86 2.81 -7.54 -1.65
N PHE A 87 1.84 -8.46 -1.59
CA PHE A 87 1.42 -9.27 -2.72
C PHE A 87 0.85 -8.42 -3.87
N PHE A 88 -0.02 -7.46 -3.55
CA PHE A 88 -0.54 -6.50 -4.52
C PHE A 88 0.59 -5.73 -5.22
N ILE A 89 1.59 -5.24 -4.46
CA ILE A 89 2.75 -4.54 -5.03
C ILE A 89 3.50 -5.44 -5.99
N ILE A 90 3.77 -6.71 -5.65
CA ILE A 90 4.45 -7.67 -6.54
C ILE A 90 3.71 -7.83 -7.86
N VAL A 91 2.41 -8.10 -7.81
CA VAL A 91 1.59 -8.28 -9.02
C VAL A 91 1.57 -6.99 -9.85
N TYR A 92 1.41 -5.84 -9.18
CA TYR A 92 1.38 -4.54 -9.82
C TYR A 92 2.69 -4.21 -10.53
N ILE A 93 3.85 -4.40 -9.90
CA ILE A 93 5.15 -4.06 -10.51
C ILE A 93 5.46 -4.97 -11.69
N ILE A 94 5.14 -6.26 -11.61
CA ILE A 94 5.34 -7.21 -12.72
C ILE A 94 4.48 -6.79 -13.92
N TYR A 95 3.20 -6.48 -13.68
CA TYR A 95 2.28 -6.07 -14.73
C TYR A 95 2.65 -4.71 -15.33
N SER A 96 2.88 -3.70 -14.49
CA SER A 96 3.14 -2.31 -14.93
C SER A 96 4.47 -2.15 -15.66
N THR A 97 5.47 -2.99 -15.36
CA THR A 97 6.78 -2.97 -16.02
C THR A 97 6.87 -3.91 -17.21
N ASN A 98 5.78 -4.61 -17.56
CA ASN A 98 5.77 -5.63 -18.61
C ASN A 98 6.91 -6.66 -18.40
N PHE A 99 6.99 -7.21 -17.17
CA PHE A 99 8.05 -8.11 -16.73
C PHE A 99 9.47 -7.53 -16.80
N GLY A 100 9.60 -6.20 -16.69
CA GLY A 100 10.89 -5.52 -16.68
C GLY A 100 11.47 -5.28 -18.07
N ILE A 101 10.65 -5.40 -19.12
CA ILE A 101 11.06 -5.17 -20.50
C ILE A 101 10.47 -3.84 -20.97
N PHE A 102 11.33 -2.89 -21.31
CA PHE A 102 10.92 -1.62 -21.89
C PHE A 102 11.46 -1.50 -23.30
N THR A 103 10.56 -1.50 -24.27
CA THR A 103 10.91 -1.39 -25.68
C THR A 103 10.44 -0.04 -26.22
N ILE A 104 11.38 0.75 -26.72
CA ILE A 104 11.13 2.00 -27.43
C ILE A 104 11.44 1.78 -28.90
N ASN A 105 10.50 2.11 -29.78
CA ASN A 105 10.71 2.16 -31.22
C ASN A 105 10.81 3.63 -31.64
N PHE A 106 11.91 4.03 -32.27
CA PHE A 106 12.09 5.38 -32.79
C PHE A 106 12.71 5.32 -34.18
N GLU A 107 11.98 5.82 -35.20
CA GLU A 107 12.46 5.96 -36.59
C GLU A 107 13.18 4.72 -37.17
N GLY A 108 12.65 3.52 -36.93
CA GLY A 108 13.22 2.26 -37.43
C GLY A 108 14.32 1.66 -36.56
N PHE A 109 14.65 2.28 -35.43
CA PHE A 109 15.52 1.75 -34.39
C PHE A 109 14.69 1.25 -33.21
N THR A 110 14.91 -0.01 -32.80
CA THR A 110 14.30 -0.61 -31.61
C THR A 110 15.32 -0.67 -30.49
N LEU A 111 15.10 0.11 -29.43
CA LEU A 111 15.87 0.02 -28.20
C LEU A 111 15.06 -0.76 -27.16
N THR A 112 15.54 -1.95 -26.81
CA THR A 112 15.00 -2.73 -25.69
C THR A 112 15.93 -2.60 -24.50
N VAL A 113 15.41 -2.13 -23.38
CA VAL A 113 16.13 -2.08 -22.11
C VAL A 113 15.47 -3.05 -21.15
N GLU A 114 16.26 -3.98 -20.63
CA GLU A 114 15.82 -4.99 -19.67
C GLU A 114 16.23 -4.56 -18.26
N PHE A 115 15.23 -4.34 -17.42
CA PHE A 115 15.38 -4.00 -16.00
C PHE A 115 14.98 -5.18 -15.10
N ILE A 116 15.05 -6.41 -15.63
CA ILE A 116 14.71 -7.64 -14.91
C ILE A 116 15.43 -7.74 -13.55
N PRO A 117 16.72 -7.38 -13.40
CA PRO A 117 17.38 -7.39 -12.08
C PRO A 117 16.74 -6.44 -11.07
N LEU A 118 16.32 -5.24 -11.52
CA LEU A 118 15.64 -4.27 -10.67
C LEU A 118 14.26 -4.79 -10.25
N LEU A 119 13.50 -5.36 -11.20
CA LEU A 119 12.22 -6.00 -10.91
C LEU A 119 12.39 -7.14 -9.90
N ALA A 120 13.39 -8.00 -10.09
CA ALA A 120 13.70 -9.09 -9.17
C ALA A 120 14.01 -8.59 -7.75
N MET A 121 14.80 -7.50 -7.62
CA MET A 121 15.07 -6.88 -6.32
C MET A 121 13.79 -6.36 -5.67
N MET A 122 12.93 -5.65 -6.42
CA MET A 122 11.67 -5.15 -5.90
C MET A 122 10.73 -6.28 -5.45
N VAL A 123 10.66 -7.36 -6.22
CA VAL A 123 9.89 -8.56 -5.84
C VAL A 123 10.47 -9.19 -4.57
N ALA A 124 11.79 -9.36 -4.49
CA ALA A 124 12.46 -9.93 -3.32
C ALA A 124 12.21 -9.11 -2.04
N ILE A 125 12.27 -7.78 -2.12
CA ILE A 125 11.96 -6.90 -0.98
C ILE A 125 10.51 -7.08 -0.51
N ASN A 126 9.56 -7.21 -1.43
CA ASN A 126 8.17 -7.44 -1.07
C ASN A 126 7.92 -8.85 -0.53
N LEU A 127 8.63 -9.87 -1.01
CA LEU A 127 8.62 -11.22 -0.41
C LEU A 127 9.17 -11.20 1.01
N LEU A 128 10.23 -10.43 1.27
CA LEU A 128 10.75 -10.24 2.62
C LEU A 128 9.73 -9.55 3.54
N SER A 129 9.01 -8.55 3.02
CA SER A 129 7.89 -7.92 3.73
C SER A 129 6.78 -8.92 4.08
N ILE A 130 6.47 -9.86 3.17
CA ILE A 130 5.52 -10.96 3.44
C ILE A 130 6.05 -11.88 4.54
N ALA A 131 7.30 -12.33 4.43
CA ALA A 131 7.92 -13.21 5.44
C ALA A 131 7.89 -12.56 6.83
N ASN A 132 8.27 -11.27 6.92
CA ASN A 132 8.20 -10.51 8.16
C ASN A 132 6.76 -10.37 8.68
N GLY A 133 5.78 -10.21 7.79
CA GLY A 133 4.36 -10.18 8.15
C GLY A 133 3.88 -11.51 8.74
N ILE A 134 4.33 -12.64 8.20
CA ILE A 134 4.01 -13.99 8.70
C ILE A 134 4.63 -14.20 10.08
N ILE A 135 5.91 -13.87 10.26
CA ILE A 135 6.59 -13.99 11.56
C ILE A 135 5.84 -13.19 12.63
N GLN A 136 5.53 -11.92 12.35
CA GLN A 136 4.76 -11.07 13.28
C GLN A 136 3.35 -11.63 13.57
N ALA A 137 2.69 -12.22 12.58
CA ALA A 137 1.39 -12.85 12.78
C ALA A 137 1.50 -14.07 13.72
N THR A 138 2.53 -14.90 13.55
CA THR A 138 2.76 -16.07 14.41
C THR A 138 3.14 -15.69 15.83
N GLU A 139 3.97 -14.66 16.00
CA GLU A 139 4.33 -14.14 17.33
C GLU A 139 3.10 -13.58 18.06
N PHE A 140 2.24 -12.85 17.34
CA PHE A 140 1.00 -12.32 17.90
C PHE A 140 0.04 -13.45 18.30
N ALA A 141 -0.08 -14.50 17.49
CA ALA A 141 -0.88 -15.67 17.81
C ALA A 141 -0.33 -16.41 19.04
N ALA A 142 0.99 -16.58 19.14
CA ALA A 142 1.64 -17.26 20.26
C ALA A 142 1.57 -16.47 21.59
N GLN A 143 1.51 -15.14 21.53
CA GLN A 143 1.39 -14.27 22.71
C GLN A 143 -0.05 -14.12 23.20
N THR A 144 -1.04 -14.56 22.45
CA THR A 144 -2.44 -14.59 22.89
C THR A 144 -2.63 -15.92 23.63
N PRO A 145 -2.71 -15.96 24.98
CA PRO A 145 -2.99 -17.20 25.67
C PRO A 145 -4.37 -17.71 25.22
N GLU A 146 -4.49 -19.02 25.00
CA GLU A 146 -5.79 -19.68 24.89
C GLU A 146 -6.63 -19.33 26.14
N ASP A 147 -7.68 -18.54 25.96
CA ASP A 147 -8.85 -18.48 26.84
C ASP A 147 -10.03 -19.17 26.13
#